data_AF-A0A6V7UQM9-F1
#
_entry.id   AF-A0A6V7UQM9-F1
#
_cell.length_a   1.000
_cell.length_b   1.000
_cell.length_c   1.000
_cell.angle_alpha   90.00
_cell.angle_beta   90.00
_cell.angle_gamma   90.00
#
_symmetry.space_group_name_H-M   'P 1'
#
loop_
_entity.id
_entity.type
_entity.pdbx_description
1 polymer ?
#
loop_
_entity_poly.entity_id
_entity_poly.type
_entity_poly.pdbx_seq_one_letter_code
_entity_poly.pdbx_strand_id
1 'polypeptide(L)'
;MKQLFISHGRYEFNSNIFMDQIPRRIILGLVSNSDYVGTVERSPFNFQHFNVREISIIANGRCYPQAPYDLDYRNYKYARAFNDMNDALGFANSCESNGVTYQQFGQSSCIYVFNLTNSGDEQGGSFDLIRNGTTAVNY
;
A
#
# COMPACT_ATOMS: atom_id res chain seq x y z
N MET A 1 -5.28 -12.58 3.13
CA MET A 1 -5.76 -11.34 2.48
C MET A 1 -7.01 -10.88 3.22
N LYS A 2 -7.13 -9.58 3.55
CA LYS A 2 -8.35 -9.00 4.15
C LYS A 2 -8.94 -8.01 3.17
N GLN A 3 -10.25 -8.09 2.96
CA GLN A 3 -11.00 -7.17 2.10
C GLN A 3 -11.76 -6.18 2.97
N LEU A 4 -11.80 -4.92 2.53
CA LEU A 4 -12.52 -3.85 3.19
C LEU A 4 -13.40 -3.17 2.15
N PHE A 5 -14.64 -2.86 2.52
CA PHE A 5 -15.58 -2.20 1.63
C PHE A 5 -15.71 -0.72 2.02
N ILE A 6 -15.53 0.15 1.03
CA ILE A 6 -15.75 1.59 1.17
C ILE A 6 -16.98 1.98 0.35
N SER A 7 -17.98 2.54 1.03
CA SER A 7 -19.18 3.06 0.37
C SER A 7 -18.86 4.28 -0.48
N HIS A 8 -19.60 4.46 -1.57
CA HIS A 8 -19.51 5.67 -2.40
C HIS A 8 -19.75 6.95 -1.56
N GLY A 9 -19.08 8.04 -1.94
CA GLY A 9 -19.20 9.34 -1.28
C GLY A 9 -18.40 9.48 0.03
N ARG A 10 -17.59 8.47 0.40
CA ARG A 10 -16.64 8.59 1.50
C ARG A 10 -15.31 9.12 0.99
N TYR A 11 -14.80 10.13 1.70
CA TYR A 11 -13.48 10.73 1.46
C TYR A 11 -12.47 10.38 2.56
N GLU A 12 -12.92 9.70 3.61
CA GLU A 12 -12.11 9.25 4.73
C GLU A 12 -12.51 7.82 5.10
N PHE A 13 -11.52 6.99 5.41
CA PHE A 13 -11.70 5.62 5.85
C PHE A 13 -10.66 5.23 6.89
N ASN A 14 -11.13 4.85 8.08
CA ASN A 14 -10.32 4.26 9.14
C ASN A 14 -10.85 2.87 9.47
N SER A 15 -9.95 1.87 9.54
CA SER A 15 -10.34 0.52 9.95
C SER A 15 -9.17 -0.25 10.57
N ASN A 16 -9.46 -0.97 11.65
CA ASN A 16 -8.53 -1.92 12.26
C ASN A 16 -8.43 -3.19 11.39
N ILE A 17 -7.26 -3.43 10.83
CA ILE A 17 -6.99 -4.55 9.93
C ILE A 17 -6.33 -5.73 10.64
N PHE A 18 -5.54 -5.51 11.69
CA PHE A 18 -4.97 -6.58 12.52
C PHE A 18 -5.08 -6.18 13.99
N MET A 19 -5.39 -7.14 14.88
CA MET A 19 -5.65 -6.84 16.30
C MET A 19 -4.69 -7.53 17.27
N ASP A 20 -4.01 -8.58 16.84
CA ASP A 20 -3.18 -9.42 17.72
C ASP A 20 -1.70 -9.37 17.33
N GLN A 21 -1.40 -9.49 16.04
CA GLN A 21 -0.04 -9.44 15.51
C GLN A 21 0.12 -8.33 14.46
N ILE A 22 1.22 -7.60 14.56
CA ILE A 22 1.60 -6.59 13.57
C ILE A 22 2.32 -7.30 12.41
N PRO A 23 1.80 -7.20 11.17
CA PRO A 23 2.49 -7.78 10.03
C PRO A 23 3.84 -7.09 9.79
N ARG A 24 4.77 -7.81 9.15
CA ARG A 24 6.06 -7.25 8.73
C ARG A 24 5.89 -6.25 7.58
N ARG A 25 5.02 -6.58 6.63
CA ARG A 25 4.76 -5.78 5.44
C ARG A 25 3.27 -5.77 5.14
N ILE A 26 2.75 -4.64 4.69
CA ILE A 26 1.38 -4.50 4.21
C ILE A 26 1.43 -4.06 2.75
N ILE A 27 0.72 -4.80 1.90
CA ILE A 27 0.48 -4.45 0.51
C ILE A 27 -1.00 -4.10 0.39
N LEU A 28 -1.28 -2.89 -0.08
CA LEU A 28 -2.63 -2.36 -0.19
C LEU A 28 -2.87 -1.89 -1.63
N GLY A 29 -3.92 -2.42 -2.24
CA GLY A 29 -4.43 -1.98 -3.52
C GLY A 29 -5.90 -1.63 -3.39
N LEU A 30 -6.33 -0.60 -4.11
CA LEU A 30 -7.74 -0.24 -4.23
C LEU A 30 -8.25 -0.72 -5.59
N VAL A 31 -9.46 -1.26 -5.60
CA VAL A 31 -10.09 -1.81 -6.80
C VAL A 31 -11.55 -1.41 -6.83
N SER A 32 -12.09 -1.19 -8.02
CA SER A 32 -13.51 -0.86 -8.16
C SER A 32 -14.34 -2.11 -7.84
N ASN A 33 -15.54 -1.96 -7.26
CA ASN A 33 -16.39 -3.12 -6.96
C ASN A 33 -16.67 -3.96 -8.23
N SER A 34 -16.82 -3.31 -9.37
CA SER A 34 -16.99 -3.97 -10.67
C SER A 34 -15.77 -4.77 -11.12
N ASP A 35 -14.55 -4.27 -10.87
CA ASP A 35 -13.31 -4.98 -11.20
C ASP A 35 -13.09 -6.13 -10.22
N TYR A 36 -13.49 -5.95 -8.96
CA TYR A 36 -13.42 -6.95 -7.90
C TYR A 36 -14.35 -8.16 -8.14
N VAL A 37 -15.61 -7.91 -8.51
CA VAL A 37 -16.57 -8.96 -8.86
C VAL A 37 -16.15 -9.67 -10.16
N GLY A 38 -15.54 -8.93 -11.08
CA GLY A 38 -15.03 -9.43 -12.34
C GLY A 38 -16.11 -9.62 -13.40
N THR A 39 -15.80 -9.23 -14.64
CA THR A 39 -16.54 -9.59 -15.85
C THR A 39 -15.54 -10.01 -16.92
N VAL A 40 -15.99 -10.52 -18.07
CA VAL A 40 -15.08 -10.92 -19.16
C VAL A 40 -14.14 -9.79 -19.60
N GLU A 41 -14.55 -8.54 -19.46
CA GLU A 41 -13.79 -7.35 -19.84
C GLU A 41 -13.07 -6.67 -18.65
N ARG A 42 -13.24 -7.15 -17.42
CA ARG A 42 -12.74 -6.49 -16.20
C ARG A 42 -11.87 -7.42 -15.37
N SER A 43 -10.82 -6.86 -14.77
CA SER A 43 -9.83 -7.61 -14.02
C SER A 43 -9.70 -7.09 -12.59
N PRO A 44 -9.70 -7.98 -11.57
CA PRO A 44 -9.47 -7.59 -10.18
C PRO A 44 -8.03 -7.13 -9.92
N PHE A 45 -7.13 -7.27 -10.91
CA PHE A 45 -5.75 -6.78 -10.86
C PHE A 45 -5.59 -5.36 -11.42
N ASN A 46 -6.69 -4.68 -11.74
CA ASN A 46 -6.70 -3.27 -12.11
C ASN A 46 -6.73 -2.39 -10.85
N PHE A 47 -5.57 -2.14 -10.26
CA PHE A 47 -5.43 -1.34 -9.05
C PHE A 47 -5.44 0.15 -9.38
N GLN A 48 -6.56 0.81 -9.07
CA GLN A 48 -6.75 2.23 -9.37
C GLN A 48 -6.46 3.07 -8.14
N HIS A 49 -5.98 4.29 -8.37
CA HIS A 49 -5.62 5.20 -7.29
C HIS A 49 -6.83 5.90 -6.63
N PHE A 50 -8.00 5.94 -7.30
CA PHE A 50 -9.23 6.62 -6.85
C PHE A 50 -9.03 8.06 -6.34
N ASN A 51 -7.99 8.74 -6.82
CA ASN A 51 -7.58 10.07 -6.38
C ASN A 51 -7.34 10.17 -4.85
N VAL A 52 -6.81 9.10 -4.24
CA VAL A 52 -6.31 9.13 -2.86
C VAL A 52 -5.28 10.25 -2.73
N ARG A 53 -5.39 11.06 -1.67
CA ARG A 53 -4.45 12.17 -1.41
C ARG A 53 -3.45 11.78 -0.35
N GLU A 54 -3.93 11.13 0.71
CA GLU A 54 -3.14 10.68 1.84
C GLU A 54 -3.49 9.22 2.11
N ILE A 55 -2.50 8.42 2.48
CA ILE A 55 -2.71 7.04 2.94
C ILE A 55 -1.63 6.68 3.93
N SER A 56 -2.03 6.03 5.02
CA SER A 56 -1.11 5.58 6.06
C SER A 56 -1.59 4.35 6.80
N ILE A 57 -0.63 3.66 7.41
CA ILE A 57 -0.87 2.58 8.35
C ILE A 57 -0.47 3.06 9.74
N ILE A 58 -1.34 2.85 10.72
CA ILE A 58 -1.03 3.02 12.13
C ILE A 58 -0.78 1.64 12.74
N ALA A 59 0.44 1.36 13.19
CA ALA A 59 0.79 0.14 13.92
C ALA A 59 1.39 0.48 15.28
N ASN A 60 0.78 0.02 16.38
CA ASN A 60 1.19 0.35 17.76
C ASN A 60 1.45 1.85 17.99
N GLY A 61 0.55 2.71 17.50
CA GLY A 61 0.63 4.17 17.66
C GLY A 61 1.69 4.87 16.79
N ARG A 62 2.40 4.14 15.92
CA ARG A 62 3.31 4.71 14.92
C ARG A 62 2.65 4.75 13.55
N CYS A 63 2.82 5.86 12.84
CA CYS A 63 2.32 6.06 11.49
C CYS A 63 3.37 5.65 10.45
N TYR A 64 2.93 5.00 9.37
CA TYR A 64 3.75 4.56 8.25
C TYR A 64 3.07 4.98 6.94
N PRO A 65 3.74 5.77 6.08
CA PRO A 65 5.01 6.46 6.34
C PRO A 65 4.88 7.46 7.50
N GLN A 66 6.01 7.79 8.14
CA GLN A 66 6.03 8.76 9.24
C GLN A 66 5.64 10.17 8.78
N ALA A 67 6.01 10.54 7.55
CA ALA A 67 5.55 11.74 6.89
C ALA A 67 4.42 11.36 5.91
N PRO A 68 3.24 12.00 6.00
CA PRO A 68 2.13 11.68 5.12
C PRO A 68 2.52 11.89 3.65
N TYR A 69 1.87 11.13 2.78
CA TYR A 69 1.94 11.41 1.34
C TYR A 69 1.11 12.65 1.01
N ASP A 70 1.54 13.42 0.01
CA ASP A 70 0.75 14.47 -0.64
C ASP A 70 0.60 14.09 -2.12
N LEU A 71 -0.34 13.17 -2.38
CA LEU A 71 -0.50 12.54 -3.68
C LEU A 71 -1.35 13.41 -4.60
N ASP A 72 -0.86 13.64 -5.82
CA ASP A 72 -1.60 14.26 -6.90
C ASP A 72 -1.32 13.55 -8.22
N TYR A 73 -2.26 12.71 -8.62
CA TYR A 73 -2.16 11.90 -9.83
C TYR A 73 -2.28 12.73 -11.11
N ARG A 74 -2.96 13.88 -11.07
CA ARG A 74 -3.12 14.77 -12.23
C ARG A 74 -1.81 15.48 -12.56
N ASN A 75 -1.07 15.86 -11.53
CA ASN A 75 0.23 16.52 -11.66
C ASN A 75 1.42 15.57 -11.55
N TYR A 76 1.20 14.25 -11.67
CA TYR A 76 2.25 13.23 -11.56
C TYR A 76 3.07 13.32 -10.25
N LYS A 77 2.44 13.72 -9.14
CA LYS A 77 3.05 13.77 -7.80
C LYS A 77 2.72 12.50 -7.01
N TYR A 78 3.33 11.39 -7.41
CA TYR A 78 3.25 10.11 -6.67
C TYR A 78 4.61 9.39 -6.65
N ALA A 79 5.70 10.11 -6.95
CA ALA A 79 7.07 9.61 -6.94
C ALA A 79 7.47 8.95 -5.62
N ARG A 80 7.08 9.53 -4.49
CA ARG A 80 7.37 8.96 -3.18
C ARG A 80 6.69 7.60 -3.01
N ALA A 81 5.38 7.50 -3.24
CA ALA A 81 4.66 6.23 -3.11
C ALA A 81 5.18 5.15 -4.07
N PHE A 82 5.56 5.53 -5.30
CA PHE A 82 6.17 4.62 -6.26
C PHE A 82 7.57 4.15 -5.80
N ASN A 83 8.40 5.06 -5.30
CA ASN A 83 9.71 4.71 -4.77
C ASN A 83 9.59 3.80 -3.54
N ASP A 84 8.72 4.15 -2.60
CA ASP A 84 8.49 3.38 -1.37
C ASP A 84 7.95 1.98 -1.69
N MET A 85 7.13 1.82 -2.74
CA MET A 85 6.74 0.51 -3.26
C MET A 85 7.94 -0.30 -3.72
N ASN A 86 8.83 0.28 -4.54
CA ASN A 86 9.99 -0.44 -5.07
C ASN A 86 11.01 -0.76 -3.98
N ASP A 87 11.21 0.14 -3.03
CA ASP A 87 12.09 -0.06 -1.88
C ASP A 87 11.57 -1.18 -0.97
N ALA A 88 10.30 -1.13 -0.58
CA ALA A 88 9.68 -2.15 0.26
C ALA A 88 9.50 -3.52 -0.43
N LEU A 89 9.66 -3.60 -1.75
CA LEU A 89 9.71 -4.86 -2.49
C LEU A 89 11.15 -5.35 -2.73
N GLY A 90 12.17 -4.54 -2.41
CA GLY A 90 13.58 -4.87 -2.60
C GLY A 90 14.15 -4.55 -3.99
N PHE A 91 13.44 -3.77 -4.81
CA PHE A 91 13.86 -3.39 -6.16
C PHE A 91 14.67 -2.08 -6.22
N ALA A 92 14.58 -1.21 -5.21
CA ALA A 92 15.22 0.12 -5.27
C ALA A 92 16.75 0.08 -5.46
N ASN A 93 17.42 -0.97 -4.95
CA ASN A 93 18.87 -1.16 -5.05
C ASN A 93 19.26 -2.43 -5.83
N SER A 94 18.35 -3.00 -6.61
CA SER A 94 18.63 -4.17 -7.45
C SER A 94 18.63 -3.79 -8.93
N CYS A 95 19.20 -4.66 -9.76
CA CYS A 95 19.06 -4.55 -11.22
C CYS A 95 17.75 -5.18 -11.72
N GLU A 96 16.82 -5.48 -10.82
CA GLU A 96 15.55 -6.14 -11.11
C GLU A 96 14.39 -5.15 -11.00
N SER A 97 13.25 -5.49 -11.62
CA SER A 97 12.04 -4.68 -11.60
C SER A 97 10.81 -5.56 -11.49
N ASN A 98 9.78 -5.06 -10.80
CA ASN A 98 8.44 -5.66 -10.80
C ASN A 98 7.67 -5.45 -12.11
N GLY A 99 8.24 -4.75 -13.09
CA GLY A 99 7.61 -4.46 -14.38
C GLY A 99 6.57 -3.33 -14.36
N VAL A 100 6.32 -2.72 -13.19
CA VAL A 100 5.38 -1.58 -13.05
C VAL A 100 6.14 -0.29 -13.32
N THR A 101 5.76 0.41 -14.39
CA THR A 101 6.35 1.72 -14.68
C THR A 101 5.74 2.81 -13.81
N TYR A 102 6.43 3.96 -13.73
CA TYR A 102 5.91 5.14 -13.04
C TYR A 102 4.52 5.53 -13.57
N GLN A 103 4.32 5.51 -14.88
CA GLN A 103 3.04 5.85 -15.50
C GLN A 103 1.95 4.82 -15.19
N GLN A 104 2.29 3.52 -15.19
CA GLN A 104 1.34 2.46 -14.85
C GLN A 104 0.88 2.54 -13.40
N PHE A 105 1.78 2.92 -12.48
CA PHE A 105 1.43 3.16 -11.08
C PHE A 105 0.34 4.22 -10.93
N GLY A 106 0.43 5.31 -11.70
CA GLY A 106 -0.56 6.38 -11.69
C GLY A 106 -1.88 6.06 -12.41
N GLN A 107 -2.03 4.89 -13.04
CA GLN A 107 -3.18 4.57 -13.90
C GLN A 107 -3.91 3.28 -13.50
N SER A 108 -3.20 2.15 -13.46
CA SER A 108 -3.80 0.80 -13.36
C SER A 108 -3.07 -0.15 -12.41
N SER A 109 -1.95 0.28 -11.83
CA SER A 109 -1.13 -0.54 -10.91
C SER A 109 -0.75 0.23 -9.65
N CYS A 110 -1.69 1.00 -9.09
CA CYS A 110 -1.48 1.78 -7.87
C CYS A 110 -1.51 0.87 -6.64
N ILE A 111 -0.34 0.44 -6.19
CA ILE A 111 -0.18 -0.46 -5.03
C ILE A 111 0.70 0.23 -3.99
N TYR A 112 0.18 0.41 -2.78
CA TYR A 112 0.93 0.96 -1.66
C TYR A 112 1.54 -0.18 -0.87
N VAL A 113 2.85 -0.11 -0.63
CA VAL A 113 3.57 -1.10 0.17
C VAL A 113 4.18 -0.39 1.36
N PHE A 114 3.83 -0.86 2.55
CA PHE A 114 4.32 -0.33 3.81
C PHE A 114 5.18 -1.40 4.46
N ASN A 115 6.47 -1.10 4.60
CA ASN A 115 7.34 -1.91 5.44
C ASN A 115 7.21 -1.46 6.90
N LEU A 116 6.86 -2.39 7.78
CA LEU A 116 6.69 -2.16 9.21
C LEU A 116 7.88 -2.71 10.00
N THR A 117 8.82 -3.44 9.36
CA THR A 117 9.99 -4.01 10.04
C THR A 117 10.97 -2.93 10.46
N ASN A 118 11.67 -3.17 11.56
CA ASN A 118 12.74 -2.26 12.02
C ASN A 118 14.10 -2.65 11.42
N SER A 119 14.23 -3.88 10.94
CA SER A 119 15.35 -4.30 10.12
C SER A 119 15.13 -3.77 8.71
N GLY A 120 15.99 -2.83 8.30
CA GLY A 120 16.06 -2.35 6.92
C GLY A 120 16.54 -3.40 5.91
N ASP A 121 16.81 -4.62 6.39
CA ASP A 121 17.27 -5.75 5.60
C ASP A 121 16.20 -6.85 5.58
N GLU A 122 15.41 -6.89 4.50
CA GLU A 122 14.54 -8.03 4.22
C GLU A 122 15.29 -9.16 3.47
N GLN A 123 16.51 -8.89 2.96
CA GLN A 123 17.30 -9.83 2.15
C GLN A 123 18.43 -10.54 2.91
N GLY A 124 18.68 -10.25 4.18
CA GLY A 124 19.84 -10.82 4.91
C GLY A 124 19.57 -11.11 6.37
N GLY A 125 19.37 -12.39 6.71
CA GLY A 125 19.68 -13.02 8.01
C GLY A 125 19.09 -12.45 9.30
N SER A 126 18.34 -11.36 9.25
CA SER A 126 17.86 -10.64 10.43
C SER A 126 16.54 -11.22 10.92
N PHE A 127 16.55 -11.69 12.17
CA PHE A 127 15.36 -12.16 12.86
C PHE A 127 14.66 -10.96 13.50
N ASP A 128 13.44 -10.63 13.05
CA ASP A 128 12.59 -9.73 13.83
C ASP A 128 11.70 -10.56 14.75
N LEU A 129 11.53 -10.06 15.96
CA LEU A 129 10.56 -10.59 16.90
C LEU A 129 9.14 -10.32 16.42
N ILE A 130 8.25 -11.29 16.67
CA ILE A 130 6.81 -11.08 16.51
C ILE A 130 6.39 -9.97 17.48
N ARG A 131 5.77 -8.92 16.94
CA ARG A 131 5.24 -7.82 17.73
C ARG A 131 3.73 -7.97 17.84
N ASN A 132 3.24 -8.01 19.08
CA ASN A 132 1.81 -8.00 19.33
C ASN A 132 1.28 -6.57 19.30
N GLY A 133 0.10 -6.38 18.74
CA GLY A 133 -0.47 -5.05 18.60
C GLY A 133 -1.57 -4.90 17.57
N THR A 134 -2.20 -3.73 17.57
CA THR A 134 -3.21 -3.36 16.59
C THR A 134 -2.55 -2.66 15.40
N THR A 135 -3.09 -2.93 14.22
CA THR A 135 -2.74 -2.26 12.98
C THR A 135 -4.01 -1.75 12.32
N ALA A 136 -4.04 -0.46 11.98
CA ALA A 136 -5.14 0.21 11.32
C ALA A 136 -4.68 0.86 10.01
N VAL A 137 -5.60 0.97 9.05
CA VAL A 137 -5.41 1.74 7.82
C VAL A 137 -6.19 3.04 7.90
N ASN A 138 -5.59 4.12 7.41
CA ASN A 138 -6.18 5.44 7.21
C ASN A 138 -5.97 5.89 5.77
N TYR A 139 -7.01 6.34 5.10
CA TYR A 139 -6.89 7.05 3.82
C TYR A 139 -8.09 7.97 3.57
#